data_AF-A0A1F3B2F5-F1
#
_entry.id   AF-A0A1F3B2F5-F1
#
_cell.length_a   1.000
_cell.length_b   1.000
_cell.length_c   1.000
_cell.angle_alpha   90.00
_cell.angle_beta   90.00
_cell.angle_gamma   90.00
#
_symmetry.space_group_name_H-M   'P 1'
#
loop_
_entity.id
_entity.type
_entity.pdbx_description
1 polymer ?
#
loop_
_entity_poly.entity_id
_entity_poly.type
_entity_poly.pdbx_seq_one_letter_code
_entity_poly.pdbx_strand_id
1 'polypeptide(L)'
;MIAIDGPVGAGKSTVARALAQRLGYRYVDTGAMYRSVAWQATHRGIDLNDRAAVAEVARAIEIEFVPGAGGQRVVAQGTDVTEAIRSPRMSEGASIVSAYPEVREALVALQRRMGVGGEVIMEGRDIGT
;
A
#
# COMPACT_ATOMS: atom_id res chain seq x y z
N MET A 1 15.61 -2.70 5.01
CA MET A 1 14.17 -3.02 5.07
C MET A 1 13.93 -3.91 6.27
N ILE A 2 12.92 -3.58 7.08
CA ILE A 2 12.39 -4.46 8.12
C ILE A 2 10.98 -4.87 7.69
N ALA A 3 10.73 -6.16 7.51
CA ALA A 3 9.42 -6.70 7.18
C ALA A 3 8.74 -7.26 8.44
N ILE A 4 7.46 -6.94 8.65
CA ILE A 4 6.67 -7.43 9.79
C ILE A 4 5.43 -8.16 9.24
N ASP A 5 5.35 -9.46 9.51
CA ASP A 5 4.29 -10.36 9.02
C ASP A 5 3.63 -11.14 10.17
N GLY A 6 2.34 -11.51 10.02
CA GLY A 6 1.64 -12.39 10.95
C GLY A 6 0.11 -12.29 10.93
N PRO A 7 -0.61 -13.04 11.78
CA PRO A 7 -2.09 -13.12 11.77
C PRO A 7 -2.81 -11.85 12.26
N VAL A 8 -4.04 -11.61 11.81
CA VAL A 8 -4.88 -10.46 12.22
C VAL A 8 -5.00 -10.40 13.74
N GLY A 9 -4.89 -9.19 14.33
CA GLY A 9 -5.10 -8.97 15.77
C GLY A 9 -3.84 -9.06 16.65
N ALA A 10 -2.67 -9.39 16.11
CA ALA A 10 -1.44 -9.47 16.91
C ALA A 10 -0.77 -8.10 17.24
N GLY A 11 -1.44 -6.97 16.96
CA GLY A 11 -0.89 -5.63 17.25
C GLY A 11 0.25 -5.16 16.32
N LYS A 12 0.46 -5.82 15.17
CA LYS A 12 1.56 -5.54 14.23
C LYS A 12 1.63 -4.09 13.77
N SER A 13 0.51 -3.48 13.38
CA SER A 13 0.51 -2.11 12.91
C SER A 13 0.91 -1.12 14.00
N THR A 14 0.57 -1.39 15.26
CA THR A 14 0.99 -0.58 16.41
C THR A 14 2.49 -0.71 16.64
N VAL A 15 3.03 -1.93 16.63
CA VAL A 15 4.47 -2.19 16.81
C VAL A 15 5.29 -1.63 15.66
N ALA A 16 4.85 -1.83 14.41
CA ALA A 16 5.50 -1.34 13.21
C ALA A 16 5.59 0.19 13.18
N ARG A 17 4.50 0.88 13.55
CA ARG A 17 4.47 2.35 13.64
C ARG A 17 5.35 2.87 14.77
N ALA A 18 5.31 2.24 15.94
CA ALA A 18 6.16 2.62 17.07
C ALA A 18 7.65 2.42 16.75
N LEU A 19 8.00 1.35 16.05
CA LEU A 19 9.35 1.07 15.59
C LEU A 19 9.81 2.08 14.52
N ALA A 20 8.93 2.40 13.57
CA ALA A 20 9.20 3.40 12.53
C ALA A 20 9.47 4.77 13.14
N GLN A 21 8.65 5.21 14.10
CA GLN A 21 8.89 6.45 14.83
C GLN A 21 10.21 6.45 15.60
N ARG A 22 10.52 5.36 16.32
CA ARG A 22 11.77 5.27 17.10
C ARG A 22 13.03 5.25 16.24
N LEU A 23 12.95 4.68 15.04
CA LEU A 23 14.09 4.57 14.12
C LEU A 23 14.15 5.70 13.09
N GLY A 24 13.12 6.56 13.01
CA GLY A 24 12.99 7.57 11.95
C GLY A 24 12.70 6.97 10.57
N TYR A 25 12.22 5.72 10.50
CA TYR A 25 12.00 5.00 9.25
C TYR A 25 10.62 5.30 8.67
N ARG A 26 10.48 5.19 7.35
CA ARG A 26 9.18 5.24 6.67
C ARG A 26 8.45 3.93 6.90
N TYR A 27 7.19 3.99 7.34
CA TYR A 27 6.33 2.81 7.44
C TYR A 27 5.54 2.64 6.13
N VAL A 28 5.36 1.41 5.67
CA VAL A 28 4.68 1.09 4.40
C VAL A 28 3.66 -0.02 4.68
N ASP A 29 2.38 0.34 4.60
CA ASP A 29 1.26 -0.60 4.65
C ASP A 29 0.97 -1.09 3.23
N THR A 30 1.28 -2.35 2.94
CA THR A 30 1.03 -2.93 1.61
C THR A 30 -0.47 -2.98 1.29
N GLY A 31 -1.34 -3.10 2.29
CA GLY A 31 -2.78 -2.98 2.11
C GLY A 31 -3.20 -1.59 1.61
N ALA A 32 -2.56 -0.54 2.10
CA ALA A 32 -2.78 0.82 1.59
C ALA A 32 -2.36 0.97 0.13
N MET A 33 -1.35 0.21 -0.34
CA MET A 33 -0.94 0.21 -1.74
C MET A 33 -2.05 -0.38 -2.64
N TYR A 34 -2.59 -1.56 -2.30
CA TYR A 34 -3.70 -2.15 -3.06
C TYR A 34 -4.95 -1.27 -3.04
N ARG A 35 -5.29 -0.66 -1.89
CA ARG A 35 -6.42 0.27 -1.81
C ARG A 35 -6.18 1.54 -2.64
N SER A 36 -4.94 1.99 -2.78
CA SER A 36 -4.58 3.12 -3.65
C SER A 36 -4.72 2.76 -5.13
N VAL A 37 -4.37 1.53 -5.54
CA VAL A 37 -4.64 1.03 -6.91
C VAL A 37 -6.14 1.00 -7.18
N ALA A 38 -6.94 0.43 -6.28
CA ALA A 38 -8.38 0.39 -6.40
C ALA A 38 -9.01 1.80 -6.46
N TRP A 39 -8.50 2.73 -5.64
CA TRP A 39 -8.91 4.13 -5.66
C TRP A 39 -8.61 4.78 -7.00
N GLN A 40 -7.38 4.63 -7.50
CA GLN A 40 -6.96 5.23 -8.76
C GLN A 40 -7.74 4.69 -9.96
N ALA A 41 -7.96 3.37 -10.01
CA ALA A 41 -8.77 2.75 -11.05
C ALA A 41 -10.22 3.26 -11.00
N THR A 42 -10.82 3.28 -9.82
CA THR A 42 -12.19 3.81 -9.61
C THR A 42 -12.29 5.28 -10.01
N HIS A 43 -11.30 6.10 -9.64
CA HIS A 43 -11.27 7.53 -9.95
C HIS A 43 -11.13 7.81 -11.45
N ARG A 44 -10.48 6.89 -12.20
CA ARG A 44 -10.39 6.91 -13.66
C ARG A 44 -11.59 6.28 -14.37
N GLY A 45 -12.59 5.80 -13.64
CA GLY A 45 -13.75 5.11 -14.22
C GLY A 45 -13.43 3.72 -14.79
N ILE A 46 -12.34 3.10 -14.36
CA ILE A 46 -11.93 1.75 -14.78
C ILE A 46 -12.68 0.73 -13.92
N ASP A 47 -13.28 -0.28 -14.57
CA ASP A 47 -13.87 -1.42 -13.88
C ASP A 47 -12.75 -2.24 -13.20
N LEU A 48 -12.89 -2.50 -11.91
CA LEU A 48 -11.92 -3.27 -11.14
C LEU A 48 -11.85 -4.74 -11.59
N ASN A 49 -12.83 -5.22 -12.36
CA ASN A 49 -12.81 -6.56 -12.97
C ASN A 49 -12.02 -6.60 -14.29
N ASP A 50 -11.68 -5.45 -14.88
CA ASP A 50 -10.79 -5.39 -16.03
C ASP A 50 -9.34 -5.55 -15.57
N ARG A 51 -8.92 -6.81 -15.46
CA ARG A 51 -7.56 -7.20 -15.03
C ARG A 51 -6.47 -6.45 -15.80
N ALA A 52 -6.61 -6.29 -17.12
CA ALA A 52 -5.58 -5.66 -17.93
C ALA A 52 -5.48 -4.17 -17.62
N ALA A 53 -6.61 -3.47 -17.57
CA ALA A 53 -6.65 -2.05 -17.25
C ALA A 53 -6.17 -1.76 -15.82
N VAL A 54 -6.57 -2.57 -14.84
CA VAL A 54 -6.12 -2.45 -13.45
C VAL A 54 -4.61 -2.70 -13.33
N ALA A 55 -4.06 -3.67 -14.06
CA ALA A 55 -2.63 -3.93 -14.07
C ALA A 55 -1.83 -2.73 -14.62
N GLU A 56 -2.34 -2.04 -15.64
CA GLU A 56 -1.72 -0.80 -16.13
C GLU A 56 -1.76 0.33 -15.08
N VAL A 57 -2.87 0.45 -14.36
CA VAL A 57 -2.96 1.38 -13.22
C VAL A 57 -1.89 1.06 -12.19
N ALA A 58 -1.74 -0.22 -11.81
CA ALA A 58 -0.76 -0.64 -10.82
C ALA A 58 0.70 -0.42 -11.26
N ARG A 59 1.00 -0.58 -12.55
CA ARG A 59 2.34 -0.29 -13.11
C ARG A 59 2.69 1.19 -13.09
N ALA A 60 1.70 2.05 -13.35
CA ALA A 60 1.88 3.49 -13.49
C ALA A 60 1.64 4.29 -12.19
N ILE A 61 1.11 3.66 -11.14
CA ILE A 61 0.75 4.40 -9.92
C ILE A 61 2.00 4.85 -9.16
N GLU A 62 2.00 6.13 -8.80
CA GLU A 62 2.92 6.70 -7.83
C GLU A 62 2.23 6.76 -6.47
N ILE A 63 2.87 6.19 -5.45
CA ILE A 63 2.38 6.16 -4.07
C ILE A 63 3.50 6.65 -3.16
N GLU A 64 3.17 7.58 -2.29
CA GLU A 64 4.08 8.09 -1.27
C GLU A 64 3.48 7.91 0.12
N PHE A 65 4.34 7.51 1.05
CA PHE A 65 4.02 7.37 2.46
C PHE A 65 4.75 8.45 3.23
N VAL A 66 4.00 9.45 3.69
CA VAL A 66 4.55 10.67 4.30
C VAL A 66 4.29 10.65 5.81
N PRO A 67 5.33 10.56 6.67
CA PRO A 67 5.16 10.67 8.12
C PRO A 67 4.59 12.03 8.52
N GLY A 68 3.76 12.08 9.58
CA GLY A 68 3.18 13.32 10.08
C GLY A 68 2.72 13.21 11.55
N ALA A 69 2.47 14.36 12.19
CA ALA A 69 2.11 14.44 13.61
C ALA A 69 0.79 13.71 13.96
N GLY A 70 -0.15 13.64 13.01
CA GLY A 70 -1.43 12.92 13.14
C GLY A 70 -1.38 11.46 12.66
N GLY A 71 -0.19 10.94 12.37
CA GLY A 71 0.00 9.66 11.71
C GLY A 71 0.46 9.81 10.26
N GLN A 72 0.61 8.66 9.60
CA GLN A 72 1.12 8.60 8.24
C GLN A 72 0.04 8.96 7.22
N ARG A 73 0.40 9.83 6.27
CA ARG A 73 -0.41 10.16 5.10
C ARG A 73 -0.03 9.27 3.93
N VAL A 74 -1.01 8.94 3.10
CA VAL A 74 -0.85 8.20 1.85
C VAL A 74 -1.23 9.12 0.72
N VAL A 75 -0.28 9.41 -0.16
CA VAL A 75 -0.47 10.24 -1.35
C VAL A 75 -0.40 9.33 -2.57
N ALA A 76 -1.43 9.35 -3.41
CA ALA A 76 -1.48 8.60 -4.66
C ALA A 76 -1.68 9.58 -5.82
N GLN A 77 -0.79 9.55 -6.82
CA GLN A 77 -0.82 10.49 -7.95
C GLN A 77 -0.93 11.97 -7.49
N GLY A 78 -0.12 12.35 -6.50
CA GLY A 78 -0.11 13.70 -5.92
C GLY A 78 -1.34 14.07 -5.07
N THR A 79 -2.33 13.18 -4.94
CA THR A 79 -3.54 13.43 -4.14
C THR A 79 -3.43 12.75 -2.78
N ASP A 80 -3.74 13.47 -1.70
CA ASP A 80 -3.86 12.86 -0.36
C ASP A 80 -5.11 11.97 -0.32
N VAL A 81 -4.89 10.66 -0.27
CA VAL A 81 -5.95 9.65 -0.29
C VAL A 81 -6.14 8.97 1.06
N THR A 82 -5.49 9.46 2.11
CA THR A 82 -5.37 8.81 3.43
C THR A 82 -6.70 8.32 4.00
N GLU A 83 -7.75 9.16 3.95
CA GLU A 83 -9.09 8.77 4.42
C GLU A 83 -9.90 8.02 3.35
N ALA A 84 -9.77 8.41 2.08
CA ALA A 84 -10.53 7.82 0.98
C ALA A 84 -10.27 6.30 0.86
N ILE A 85 -9.01 5.89 1.01
CA ILE A 85 -8.60 4.49 0.93
C ILE A 85 -9.01 3.65 2.15
N ARG A 86 -9.59 4.24 3.20
CA ARG A 86 -10.08 3.50 4.38
C ARG A 86 -11.54 3.11 4.27
N SER A 87 -12.23 3.55 3.22
CA SER A 87 -13.64 3.20 3.02
C SER A 87 -13.83 1.69 2.78
N PRO A 88 -15.01 1.14 3.13
CA PRO A 88 -15.34 -0.27 2.83
C PRO A 88 -15.18 -0.60 1.35
N ARG A 89 -15.65 0.30 0.46
CA ARG A 89 -15.52 0.17 -1.00
C ARG A 89 -14.08 -0.03 -1.45
N MET A 90 -13.12 0.70 -0.87
CA MET A 90 -11.70 0.54 -1.23
C MET A 90 -11.11 -0.73 -0.66
N SER A 91 -11.61 -1.22 0.48
CA SER A 91 -11.19 -2.51 1.04
C SER A 91 -11.68 -3.69 0.19
N GLU A 92 -12.92 -3.64 -0.29
CA GLU A 92 -13.45 -4.59 -1.26
C GLU A 92 -12.67 -4.53 -2.59
N GLY A 93 -12.46 -3.32 -3.12
CA GLY A 93 -11.66 -3.10 -4.32
C GLY A 93 -10.24 -3.64 -4.21
N ALA A 94 -9.57 -3.43 -3.07
CA ALA A 94 -8.26 -4.01 -2.80
C ALA A 94 -8.27 -5.53 -2.84
N SER A 95 -9.33 -6.15 -2.33
CA SER A 95 -9.48 -7.62 -2.35
C SER A 95 -9.56 -8.14 -3.78
N ILE A 96 -10.34 -7.47 -4.65
CA ILE A 96 -10.45 -7.78 -6.08
C ILE A 96 -9.08 -7.65 -6.77
N VAL A 97 -8.45 -6.46 -6.68
CA VAL A 97 -7.23 -6.20 -7.45
C VAL A 97 -6.02 -7.00 -6.93
N SER A 98 -6.00 -7.38 -5.65
CA SER A 98 -4.94 -8.21 -5.07
C SER A 98 -4.93 -9.64 -5.61
N ALA A 99 -6.07 -10.12 -6.14
CA ALA A 99 -6.16 -11.43 -6.78
C ALA A 99 -5.36 -11.50 -8.09
N TYR A 100 -5.08 -10.37 -8.74
CA TYR A 100 -4.37 -10.31 -10.01
C TYR A 100 -2.84 -10.39 -9.84
N PRO A 101 -2.17 -11.42 -10.38
CA PRO A 101 -0.71 -11.56 -10.31
C PRO A 101 0.05 -10.31 -10.77
N GLU A 102 -0.38 -9.69 -11.87
CA GLU A 102 0.29 -8.53 -12.47
C GLU A 102 0.24 -7.30 -11.56
N VAL A 103 -0.83 -7.15 -10.78
CA VAL A 103 -0.94 -6.07 -9.78
C VAL A 103 0.02 -6.34 -8.64
N ARG A 104 0.08 -7.59 -8.14
CA ARG A 104 1.02 -7.96 -7.08
C ARG A 104 2.46 -7.73 -7.52
N GLU A 105 2.83 -8.18 -8.71
CA GLU A 105 4.17 -7.99 -9.28
C GLU A 105 4.54 -6.50 -9.39
N ALA A 106 3.63 -5.66 -9.89
CA ALA A 106 3.86 -4.22 -9.98
C ALA A 106 4.05 -3.57 -8.59
N LEU A 107 3.25 -3.97 -7.60
CA LEU A 107 3.37 -3.44 -6.24
C LEU A 107 4.61 -3.95 -5.51
N VAL A 108 5.06 -5.19 -5.74
CA VAL A 108 6.34 -5.69 -5.23
C VAL A 108 7.50 -4.90 -5.82
N ALA A 109 7.47 -4.60 -7.12
CA ALA A 109 8.47 -3.74 -7.75
C ALA A 109 8.48 -2.34 -7.12
N LEU A 110 7.30 -1.76 -6.85
CA LEU A 110 7.19 -0.48 -6.16
C LEU A 110 7.73 -0.53 -4.72
N GLN A 111 7.40 -1.57 -3.96
CA GLN A 111 7.96 -1.79 -2.62
C GLN A 111 9.49 -1.85 -2.64
N ARG A 112 10.07 -2.65 -3.55
CA ARG A 112 11.54 -2.74 -3.69
C ARG A 112 12.16 -1.38 -3.96
N ARG A 113 11.57 -0.56 -4.85
CA ARG A 113 12.01 0.83 -5.11
C ARG A 113 11.92 1.70 -3.86
N MET A 114 10.84 1.62 -3.09
CA MET A 114 10.69 2.37 -1.83
C MET A 114 11.74 1.95 -0.79
N GLY A 115 12.10 0.66 -0.75
CA GLY A 115 13.09 0.10 0.17
C GLY A 115 14.55 0.46 -0.15
N VAL A 116 14.84 0.98 -1.34
CA VAL A 116 16.17 1.51 -1.69
C VAL A 116 16.50 2.67 -0.73
N GLY A 117 17.63 2.58 -0.05
CA GLY A 117 18.04 3.54 1.00
C GLY A 117 17.89 3.03 2.44
N GLY A 118 17.26 1.87 2.67
CA GLY A 118 17.37 1.12 3.95
C GLY A 118 16.40 1.50 5.07
N GLU A 119 15.82 2.70 5.04
CA GLU A 119 15.00 3.29 6.12
C GLU A 119 13.49 3.04 5.94
N VAL A 120 13.10 1.78 5.68
CA VAL A 120 11.69 1.41 5.48
C VAL A 120 11.29 0.20 6.31
N ILE A 121 10.16 0.32 7.01
CA ILE A 121 9.43 -0.76 7.67
C ILE A 121 8.22 -1.11 6.79
N MET A 122 8.12 -2.35 6.32
CA MET A 122 6.98 -2.82 5.54
C MET A 122 6.09 -3.75 6.37
N GLU A 123 4.78 -3.52 6.31
CA GLU A 123 3.75 -4.39 6.87
C GLU A 123 2.82 -4.92 5.77
N GLY A 124 2.57 -6.21 5.82
CA GLY A 124 1.79 -6.96 4.84
C GLY A 124 1.55 -8.37 5.33
N ARG A 125 0.81 -9.15 4.54
CA ARG A 125 0.53 -10.56 4.82
C ARG A 125 1.46 -11.55 4.12
N ASP A 126 2.26 -11.06 3.16
CA ASP A 126 3.07 -11.86 2.25
C ASP A 126 4.38 -11.13 1.88
N ILE A 127 5.07 -10.50 2.84
CA ILE A 127 6.29 -9.73 2.51
C ILE A 127 7.50 -10.66 2.27
N GLY A 128 7.40 -11.93 2.71
CA GLY A 128 8.51 -12.89 2.71
C GLY A 128 8.53 -13.92 1.57
N THR A 129 7.64 -13.86 0.56
CA THR A 129 7.64 -14.82 -0.57
C THR A 129 8.11 -14.18 -1.87
#